data_AF-A0A9P3IYG1-F1
#
_entry.id   AF-A0A9P3IYG1-F1
#
_cell.length_a   1.000
_cell.length_b   1.000
_cell.length_c   1.000
_cell.angle_alpha   90.00
_cell.angle_beta   90.00
_cell.angle_gamma   90.00
#
_symmetry.space_group_name_H-M   'P 1'
#
loop_
_entity.id
_entity.type
_entity.pdbx_description
1 polymer ?
#
loop_
_entity_poly.entity_id
_entity_poly.type
_entity_poly.pdbx_seq_one_letter_code
_entity_poly.pdbx_strand_id
1 'polypeptide(L)'
;MTLAKRAATLALAGIGVAFAIVSCCYMADNYLVISHPTLCGGVSNGTLCSEEFRAARRQLGVLPQAADRVTAAMVSTVAIQVRAIIATAAEIKRANVRQNHFVNVVADDCSTQGGIALRYLGRTMDAINSNSQHHDRAFWLSAASTQVGNCVDGFKSLAPSATFQPAFVHLETVANKASDTLEAVVAIAKKAAPAPATNTGLGGLFPKFGRKLASPESTTVAGGMKWLDDDFVAQLRQLQAELNALGDDVHEHVARRQLHHRHHDNNDKQDKKNKDSGSSGSSSKSSKNKGGKSKGSKGSNAKPTSGPIIASKGLRANAVVKGSIQDAVDAAPGGNRYVIYVPAGTYKEQVVVDTPDIILIGAGAGSTVVTYDESYGSGSSTFDSATFGVNSDRFVVFGMKFVNTAGPDNHQAVAFRSTGDQSAAIDCSFEGSQDTLYVDAGRQYYKNCYIGGTQDFIFGDAAAVIENAKIQLHPSSSFITLTASGRAKDTPTGIVIRDSVVSADKGAAKAFLGRPWKKCAFTVFVNTVLPAVIQPDGWLSWNEGSCMFLAESGSKGPGAKSSRADWVDPGIISSASQYTASSFAEVNSWLTLA
;
A
#
# COMPACT_ATOMS: atom_id res chain seq x y z
N MET A 1 -4.19 19.72 -52.77
CA MET A 1 -3.29 19.02 -51.84
C MET A 1 -3.74 19.26 -50.41
N THR A 2 -3.73 18.32 -49.48
CA THR A 2 -4.14 16.92 -49.45
C THR A 2 -4.16 16.54 -47.95
N LEU A 3 -4.96 15.55 -47.59
CA LEU A 3 -5.04 14.89 -46.28
C LEU A 3 -5.58 15.65 -45.04
N ALA A 4 -5.33 16.95 -44.85
CA ALA A 4 -5.70 17.60 -43.56
C ALA A 4 -7.20 17.95 -43.40
N LYS A 5 -7.93 18.20 -44.51
CA LYS A 5 -9.35 18.60 -44.47
C LYS A 5 -10.36 17.45 -44.59
N ARG A 6 -9.92 16.20 -44.75
CA ARG A 6 -10.81 15.02 -44.74
C ARG A 6 -10.78 14.24 -43.41
N ALA A 7 -9.79 14.48 -42.54
CA ALA A 7 -9.70 13.84 -41.23
C ALA A 7 -10.60 14.47 -40.16
N ALA A 8 -10.92 15.77 -40.28
CA ALA A 8 -11.78 16.47 -39.32
C ALA A 8 -13.29 16.21 -39.55
N THR A 9 -13.69 15.80 -40.75
CA THR A 9 -15.12 15.62 -41.11
C THR A 9 -15.63 14.19 -40.91
N LEU A 10 -14.74 13.18 -40.83
CA LEU A 10 -15.14 11.82 -40.43
C LEU A 10 -15.10 11.59 -38.90
N ALA A 11 -14.37 12.42 -38.14
CA ALA A 11 -14.36 12.33 -36.68
C ALA A 11 -15.63 12.93 -36.01
N LEU A 12 -16.41 13.72 -36.74
CA LEU A 12 -17.63 14.39 -36.23
C LEU A 12 -18.95 13.71 -36.66
N ALA A 13 -18.92 12.71 -37.53
CA ALA A 13 -20.13 11.97 -37.94
C ALA A 13 -20.41 10.72 -37.08
N GLY A 14 -19.41 10.17 -36.38
CA GLY A 14 -19.56 9.01 -35.49
C GLY A 14 -19.92 9.35 -34.04
N ILE A 15 -19.79 10.62 -33.65
CA ILE A 15 -20.05 11.09 -32.27
C ILE A 15 -21.46 11.69 -32.14
N GLY A 16 -22.11 12.05 -33.26
CA GLY A 16 -23.44 12.69 -33.28
C GLY A 16 -24.62 11.79 -32.89
N VAL A 17 -24.49 10.46 -32.92
CA VAL A 17 -25.59 9.54 -32.55
C VAL A 17 -25.52 9.17 -31.06
N ALA A 18 -24.33 9.14 -30.46
CA ALA A 18 -24.15 8.84 -29.04
C ALA A 18 -24.42 10.04 -28.12
N PHE A 19 -24.34 11.28 -28.63
CA PHE A 19 -24.65 12.49 -27.86
C PHE A 19 -26.15 12.82 -27.80
N ALA A 20 -26.97 12.26 -28.71
CA ALA A 20 -28.40 12.55 -28.77
C ALA A 20 -29.24 11.81 -27.72
N ILE A 21 -28.72 10.76 -27.07
CA ILE A 21 -29.46 9.97 -26.08
C ILE A 21 -29.13 10.39 -24.63
N VAL A 22 -27.98 11.03 -24.40
CA VAL A 22 -27.49 11.30 -23.02
C VAL A 22 -27.61 12.76 -22.57
N SER A 23 -27.98 13.70 -23.46
CA SER A 23 -28.15 15.12 -23.09
C SER A 23 -29.56 15.54 -22.66
N CYS A 24 -30.47 14.61 -22.41
CA CYS A 24 -31.78 14.93 -21.86
C CYS A 24 -31.87 14.54 -20.39
N CYS A 25 -31.07 15.20 -19.54
CA CYS A 25 -31.31 15.43 -18.11
C CYS A 25 -30.00 15.91 -17.46
N TYR A 26 -29.83 17.22 -17.29
CA TYR A 26 -29.08 17.68 -16.13
C TYR A 26 -29.54 19.06 -15.62
N MET A 27 -30.28 18.97 -14.51
CA MET A 27 -30.49 19.87 -13.36
C MET A 27 -30.80 21.36 -13.52
N ALA A 28 -32.00 21.75 -13.04
CA ALA A 28 -32.28 22.67 -11.90
C ALA A 28 -33.74 23.17 -12.02
N ASP A 29 -34.65 23.27 -11.03
CA ASP A 29 -34.80 22.80 -9.65
C ASP A 29 -36.33 22.61 -9.46
N ASN A 30 -36.76 21.51 -8.84
CA ASN A 30 -38.18 21.14 -8.58
C ASN A 30 -39.20 21.42 -9.72
N TYR A 31 -39.32 20.47 -10.65
CA TYR A 31 -40.34 20.35 -11.72
C TYR A 31 -40.43 21.49 -12.76
N LEU A 32 -40.22 21.11 -14.04
CA LEU A 32 -41.09 21.29 -15.23
C LEU A 32 -40.28 21.57 -16.51
N VAL A 33 -40.77 20.95 -17.58
CA VAL A 33 -40.27 20.85 -18.97
C VAL A 33 -40.62 22.12 -19.79
N ILE A 34 -39.82 22.46 -20.83
CA ILE A 34 -40.22 22.70 -22.25
C ILE A 34 -39.26 23.63 -23.05
N SER A 35 -38.72 23.06 -24.14
CA SER A 35 -38.42 23.52 -25.53
C SER A 35 -37.66 24.81 -25.90
N HIS A 36 -36.78 24.68 -26.91
CA HIS A 36 -36.63 25.62 -28.05
C HIS A 36 -36.36 24.77 -29.35
N PRO A 37 -36.53 25.27 -30.60
CA PRO A 37 -37.49 24.79 -31.57
C PRO A 37 -36.79 24.63 -32.94
N THR A 38 -35.85 23.71 -33.03
CA THR A 38 -35.18 23.43 -34.33
C THR A 38 -34.95 21.95 -34.57
N LEU A 39 -35.22 21.09 -33.58
CA LEU A 39 -34.89 19.67 -33.62
C LEU A 39 -36.07 18.72 -33.42
N CYS A 40 -37.28 19.22 -33.21
CA CYS A 40 -38.50 18.40 -33.18
C CYS A 40 -39.42 18.83 -34.32
N GLY A 41 -39.29 18.16 -35.47
CA GLY A 41 -40.35 18.14 -36.47
C GLY A 41 -41.66 17.70 -35.81
N GLY A 42 -42.70 18.51 -36.01
CA GLY A 42 -43.86 18.59 -35.13
C GLY A 42 -44.57 17.27 -34.83
N VAL A 43 -44.78 17.03 -33.54
CA VAL A 43 -45.96 16.32 -33.03
C VAL A 43 -46.32 16.99 -31.69
N SER A 44 -47.56 17.44 -31.60
CA SER A 44 -48.14 18.17 -30.47
C SER A 44 -48.59 17.22 -29.33
N ASN A 45 -48.57 17.77 -28.11
CA ASN A 45 -49.28 17.34 -26.90
C ASN A 45 -48.81 16.07 -26.15
N GLY A 46 -47.89 16.25 -25.20
CA GLY A 46 -48.30 16.52 -23.81
C GLY A 46 -48.64 15.37 -22.85
N THR A 47 -48.72 14.10 -23.26
CA THR A 47 -49.24 13.06 -22.33
C THR A 47 -48.43 11.77 -22.17
N LEU A 48 -47.40 11.53 -22.98
CA LEU A 48 -46.72 10.21 -23.00
C LEU A 48 -45.70 9.96 -21.86
N CYS A 49 -45.02 10.99 -21.34
CA CYS A 49 -43.93 10.77 -20.37
C CYS A 49 -44.37 10.45 -18.92
N SER A 50 -45.66 10.56 -18.58
CA SER A 50 -46.12 10.29 -17.19
C SER A 50 -46.66 8.88 -16.97
N GLU A 51 -47.17 8.23 -18.03
CA GLU A 51 -47.62 6.84 -17.95
C GLU A 51 -46.47 5.87 -18.14
N GLU A 52 -45.53 6.13 -19.04
CA GLU A 52 -44.35 5.27 -19.23
C GLU A 52 -43.41 5.31 -18.03
N PHE A 53 -43.29 6.46 -17.33
CA PHE A 53 -42.46 6.56 -16.13
C PHE A 53 -43.16 5.98 -14.88
N ARG A 54 -44.50 6.06 -14.79
CA ARG A 54 -45.26 5.31 -13.76
C ARG A 54 -45.33 3.82 -14.09
N ALA A 55 -45.34 3.43 -15.36
CA ALA A 55 -45.24 2.06 -15.82
C ALA A 55 -43.84 1.51 -15.56
N ALA A 56 -42.77 2.28 -15.80
CA ALA A 56 -41.40 1.93 -15.46
C ALA A 56 -41.21 1.84 -13.94
N ARG A 57 -41.81 2.72 -13.13
CA ARG A 57 -41.78 2.60 -11.66
C ARG A 57 -42.61 1.41 -11.14
N ARG A 58 -43.67 1.01 -11.84
CA ARG A 58 -44.44 -0.22 -11.55
C ARG A 58 -43.74 -1.49 -12.06
N GLN A 59 -42.96 -1.41 -13.15
CA GLN A 59 -42.20 -2.51 -13.76
C GLN A 59 -40.81 -2.71 -13.13
N LEU A 60 -40.19 -1.65 -12.59
CA LEU A 60 -38.92 -1.71 -11.84
C LEU A 60 -39.07 -2.40 -10.48
N GLY A 61 -40.30 -2.76 -10.09
CA GLY A 61 -40.54 -3.71 -9.01
C GLY A 61 -40.14 -5.15 -9.35
N VAL A 62 -39.68 -5.48 -10.57
CA VAL A 62 -39.55 -6.90 -10.97
C VAL A 62 -38.35 -7.29 -11.86
N LEU A 63 -37.50 -6.40 -12.40
CA LEU A 63 -36.47 -6.84 -13.38
C LEU A 63 -35.03 -6.31 -13.13
N PRO A 64 -34.07 -7.18 -12.74
CA PRO A 64 -32.65 -6.84 -12.50
C PRO A 64 -31.93 -6.20 -13.71
N GLN A 65 -32.31 -6.55 -14.93
CA GLN A 65 -31.64 -6.09 -16.16
C GLN A 65 -31.89 -4.61 -16.48
N ALA A 66 -32.96 -4.00 -15.97
CA ALA A 66 -33.26 -2.58 -16.20
C ALA A 66 -32.43 -1.66 -15.29
N ALA A 67 -32.20 -2.06 -14.04
CA ALA A 67 -31.35 -1.33 -13.09
C ALA A 67 -29.88 -1.29 -13.54
N ASP A 68 -29.39 -2.39 -14.11
CA ASP A 68 -28.01 -2.50 -14.60
C ASP A 68 -27.74 -1.62 -15.82
N ARG A 69 -28.71 -1.48 -16.74
CA ARG A 69 -28.59 -0.56 -17.88
C ARG A 69 -28.56 0.90 -17.45
N VAL A 70 -29.37 1.28 -16.46
CA VAL A 70 -29.37 2.64 -15.89
C VAL A 70 -28.06 2.90 -15.16
N THR A 71 -27.59 1.96 -14.35
CA THR A 71 -26.31 2.04 -13.64
C THR A 71 -25.14 2.20 -14.61
N ALA A 72 -25.10 1.42 -15.71
CA ALA A 72 -24.05 1.52 -16.72
C ALA A 72 -24.02 2.88 -17.44
N ALA A 73 -25.18 3.44 -17.78
CA ALA A 73 -25.28 4.75 -18.42
C ALA A 73 -24.79 5.87 -17.49
N MET A 74 -25.13 5.80 -16.21
CA MET A 74 -24.71 6.80 -15.22
C MET A 74 -23.20 6.68 -14.91
N VAL A 75 -22.65 5.46 -14.79
CA VAL A 75 -21.20 5.24 -14.62
C VAL A 75 -20.41 5.77 -15.81
N SER A 76 -20.90 5.56 -17.03
CA SER A 76 -20.28 6.09 -18.25
C SER A 76 -20.31 7.63 -18.27
N THR A 77 -21.41 8.23 -17.81
CA THR A 77 -21.55 9.69 -17.69
C THR A 77 -20.55 10.27 -16.69
N VAL A 78 -20.39 9.65 -15.52
CA VAL A 78 -19.39 10.06 -14.51
C VAL A 78 -17.97 9.92 -15.07
N ALA A 79 -17.67 8.84 -15.81
CA ALA A 79 -16.34 8.66 -16.40
C ALA A 79 -15.98 9.77 -17.41
N ILE A 80 -16.97 10.30 -18.14
CA ILE A 80 -16.76 11.47 -19.03
C ILE A 80 -16.46 12.72 -18.20
N GLN A 81 -17.21 12.95 -17.12
CA GLN A 81 -17.01 14.10 -16.22
C GLN A 81 -15.63 14.05 -15.55
N VAL A 82 -15.18 12.88 -15.07
CA VAL A 82 -13.84 12.70 -14.49
C VAL A 82 -12.73 12.97 -15.50
N ARG A 83 -12.90 12.56 -16.76
CA ARG A 83 -11.93 12.90 -17.82
C ARG A 83 -11.88 14.41 -18.08
N ALA A 84 -13.01 15.11 -17.99
CA ALA A 84 -13.04 16.57 -18.12
C ALA A 84 -12.33 17.27 -16.94
N ILE A 85 -12.45 16.74 -15.72
CA ILE A 85 -11.71 17.22 -14.54
C ILE A 85 -10.20 17.08 -14.74
N ILE A 86 -9.74 15.90 -15.19
CA ILE A 86 -8.31 15.65 -15.48
C ILE A 86 -7.81 16.61 -16.57
N ALA A 87 -8.58 16.80 -17.65
CA ALA A 87 -8.22 17.71 -18.72
C ALA A 87 -8.08 19.16 -18.22
N THR A 88 -9.01 19.61 -17.39
CA THR A 88 -9.01 20.95 -16.78
C THR A 88 -7.81 21.14 -15.85
N ALA A 89 -7.49 20.16 -15.01
CA ALA A 89 -6.31 20.19 -14.15
C ALA A 89 -5.00 20.28 -14.98
N ALA A 90 -4.91 19.53 -16.07
CA ALA A 90 -3.77 19.59 -16.97
C ALA A 90 -3.65 20.94 -17.72
N GLU A 91 -4.76 21.63 -17.97
CA GLU A 91 -4.77 22.99 -18.53
C GLU A 91 -4.32 24.03 -17.49
N ILE A 92 -4.81 23.94 -16.24
CA ILE A 92 -4.36 24.80 -15.13
C ILE A 92 -2.85 24.68 -14.95
N LYS A 93 -2.31 23.45 -14.94
CA LYS A 93 -0.87 23.21 -14.86
C LYS A 93 -0.11 23.85 -16.03
N ARG A 94 -0.59 23.66 -17.26
CA ARG A 94 0.03 24.22 -18.47
C ARG A 94 0.02 25.75 -18.48
N ALA A 95 -1.02 26.36 -17.93
CA ALA A 95 -1.11 27.82 -17.80
C ALA A 95 -0.27 28.39 -16.63
N ASN A 96 0.13 27.56 -15.66
CA ASN A 96 0.82 27.97 -14.43
C ASN A 96 2.34 27.63 -14.37
N VAL A 97 2.93 27.20 -15.49
CA VAL A 97 4.30 26.62 -15.60
C VAL A 97 5.44 27.45 -14.96
N ARG A 98 5.26 28.73 -14.63
CA ARG A 98 6.31 29.57 -14.01
C ARG A 98 5.88 30.43 -12.81
N GLN A 99 4.65 30.29 -12.30
CA GLN A 99 4.12 31.26 -11.32
C GLN A 99 3.92 30.71 -9.92
N ASN A 100 3.42 29.48 -9.75
CA ASN A 100 3.20 28.93 -8.41
C ASN A 100 3.39 27.40 -8.36
N HIS A 101 4.43 26.93 -7.66
CA HIS A 101 4.69 25.50 -7.49
C HIS A 101 3.50 24.77 -6.85
N PHE A 102 2.81 25.39 -5.89
CA PHE A 102 1.71 24.75 -5.16
C PHE A 102 0.52 24.45 -6.07
N VAL A 103 0.19 25.33 -7.01
CA VAL A 103 -0.87 25.11 -8.01
C VAL A 103 -0.52 23.94 -8.95
N ASN A 104 0.76 23.75 -9.30
CA ASN A 104 1.19 22.61 -10.12
C ASN A 104 1.07 21.28 -9.37
N VAL A 105 1.40 21.28 -8.07
CA VAL A 105 1.24 20.09 -7.20
C VAL A 105 -0.24 19.70 -7.08
N VAL A 106 -1.11 20.67 -6.81
CA VAL A 106 -2.56 20.42 -6.72
C VAL A 106 -3.14 19.91 -8.05
N ALA A 107 -2.68 20.45 -9.19
CA ALA A 107 -3.11 19.97 -10.51
C ALA A 107 -2.62 18.55 -10.85
N ASP A 108 -1.41 18.18 -10.42
CA ASP A 108 -0.86 16.84 -10.58
C ASP A 108 -1.55 15.82 -9.66
N ASP A 109 -1.82 16.21 -8.41
CA ASP A 109 -2.60 15.40 -7.47
C ASP A 109 -4.01 15.16 -8.03
N CYS A 110 -4.74 16.19 -8.44
CA CYS A 110 -6.07 16.01 -9.02
C CYS A 110 -6.06 15.11 -10.28
N SER A 111 -5.05 15.23 -11.15
CA SER A 111 -4.92 14.34 -12.32
C SER A 111 -4.72 12.88 -11.89
N THR A 112 -3.98 12.67 -10.79
CA THR A 112 -3.75 11.35 -10.19
C THR A 112 -5.04 10.79 -9.58
N GLN A 113 -5.75 11.59 -8.78
CA GLN A 113 -7.03 11.19 -8.17
C GLN A 113 -8.09 10.86 -9.23
N GLY A 114 -8.19 11.67 -10.30
CA GLY A 114 -9.08 11.39 -11.42
C GLY A 114 -8.73 10.08 -12.14
N GLY A 115 -7.44 9.77 -12.30
CA GLY A 115 -6.97 8.50 -12.85
C GLY A 115 -7.37 7.30 -11.99
N ILE A 116 -7.33 7.44 -10.66
CA ILE A 116 -7.80 6.42 -9.71
C ILE A 116 -9.33 6.25 -9.80
N ALA A 117 -10.08 7.35 -9.84
CA ALA A 117 -11.53 7.33 -9.98
C ALA A 117 -11.98 6.59 -11.26
N LEU A 118 -11.33 6.84 -12.40
CA LEU A 118 -11.64 6.13 -13.66
C LEU A 118 -11.41 4.61 -13.56
N ARG A 119 -10.42 4.16 -12.79
CA ARG A 119 -10.18 2.72 -12.56
C ARG A 119 -11.30 2.09 -11.75
N TYR A 120 -11.81 2.77 -10.72
CA TYR A 120 -12.96 2.28 -9.96
C TYR A 120 -14.25 2.24 -10.79
N LEU A 121 -14.50 3.28 -11.60
CA LEU A 121 -15.64 3.29 -12.53
C LEU A 121 -15.55 2.16 -13.57
N GLY A 122 -14.35 1.83 -14.05
CA GLY A 122 -14.09 0.68 -14.92
C GLY A 122 -14.47 -0.64 -14.25
N ARG A 123 -14.04 -0.87 -13.01
CA ARG A 123 -14.41 -2.08 -12.23
C ARG A 123 -15.92 -2.20 -12.04
N THR A 124 -16.62 -1.10 -11.82
CA THR A 124 -18.08 -1.08 -11.75
C THR A 124 -18.72 -1.49 -13.09
N MET A 125 -18.22 -0.99 -14.22
CA MET A 125 -18.70 -1.41 -15.56
C MET A 125 -18.45 -2.89 -15.84
N ASP A 126 -17.28 -3.41 -15.45
CA ASP A 126 -16.94 -4.83 -15.62
C ASP A 126 -17.86 -5.72 -14.79
N ALA A 127 -18.22 -5.31 -13.57
CA ALA A 127 -19.18 -6.02 -12.74
C ALA A 127 -20.62 -5.98 -13.26
N ILE A 128 -21.03 -4.88 -13.91
CA ILE A 128 -22.33 -4.79 -14.59
C ILE A 128 -22.36 -5.71 -15.81
N ASN A 129 -21.31 -5.70 -16.63
CA ASN A 129 -21.22 -6.48 -17.87
C ASN A 129 -21.10 -8.00 -17.61
N SER A 130 -20.50 -8.40 -16.49
CA SER A 130 -20.35 -9.80 -16.09
C SER A 130 -21.60 -10.38 -15.39
N ASN A 131 -22.65 -9.58 -15.15
CA ASN A 131 -23.88 -9.96 -14.46
C ASN A 131 -23.65 -10.65 -13.09
N SER A 132 -22.52 -10.34 -12.45
CA SER A 132 -22.10 -10.93 -11.19
C SER A 132 -22.79 -10.23 -10.01
N GLN A 133 -23.50 -11.01 -9.18
CA GLN A 133 -24.11 -10.56 -7.93
C GLN A 133 -23.10 -10.48 -6.76
N HIS A 134 -21.81 -10.74 -7.01
CA HIS A 134 -20.77 -10.88 -6.00
C HIS A 134 -19.73 -9.74 -5.99
N HIS A 135 -20.01 -8.63 -6.67
CA HIS A 135 -19.13 -7.47 -6.68
C HIS A 135 -19.79 -6.32 -5.94
N ASP A 136 -19.07 -5.75 -4.99
CA ASP A 136 -19.52 -4.60 -4.21
C ASP A 136 -19.45 -3.33 -5.08
N ARG A 137 -20.34 -3.25 -6.07
CA ARG A 137 -20.47 -2.14 -7.03
C ARG A 137 -20.60 -0.81 -6.28
N ALA A 138 -21.28 -0.81 -5.14
CA ALA A 138 -21.46 0.34 -4.27
C ALA A 138 -20.14 0.78 -3.61
N PHE A 139 -19.28 -0.16 -3.21
CA PHE A 139 -17.95 0.14 -2.69
C PHE A 139 -17.07 0.87 -3.71
N TRP A 140 -16.95 0.37 -4.94
CA TRP A 140 -16.12 1.04 -5.97
C TRP A 140 -16.69 2.39 -6.41
N LEU A 141 -18.01 2.53 -6.49
CA LEU A 141 -18.65 3.82 -6.75
C LEU A 141 -18.37 4.84 -5.63
N SER A 142 -18.40 4.39 -4.37
CA SER A 142 -18.07 5.24 -3.22
C SER A 142 -16.58 5.63 -3.23
N ALA A 143 -15.69 4.69 -3.52
CA ALA A 143 -14.27 4.95 -3.67
C ALA A 143 -13.97 5.94 -4.82
N ALA A 144 -14.67 5.83 -5.94
CA ALA A 144 -14.57 6.80 -7.05
C ALA A 144 -15.02 8.20 -6.62
N SER A 145 -16.11 8.30 -5.85
CA SER A 145 -16.61 9.58 -5.30
C SER A 145 -15.59 10.23 -4.38
N THR A 146 -14.97 9.47 -3.47
CA THR A 146 -13.91 9.98 -2.59
C THR A 146 -12.74 10.59 -3.37
N GLN A 147 -12.29 9.94 -4.44
CA GLN A 147 -11.16 10.48 -5.23
C GLN A 147 -11.55 11.75 -6.01
N VAL A 148 -12.78 11.84 -6.50
CA VAL A 148 -13.28 13.08 -7.12
C VAL A 148 -13.35 14.21 -6.08
N GLY A 149 -13.80 13.91 -4.86
CA GLY A 149 -13.84 14.86 -3.74
C GLY A 149 -12.44 15.38 -3.36
N ASN A 150 -11.47 14.47 -3.22
CA ASN A 150 -10.08 14.83 -2.88
C ASN A 150 -9.46 15.80 -3.90
N CYS A 151 -9.70 15.60 -5.20
CA CYS A 151 -9.28 16.56 -6.23
C CYS A 151 -9.88 17.96 -5.99
N VAL A 152 -11.18 18.04 -5.72
CA VAL A 152 -11.88 19.31 -5.51
C VAL A 152 -11.39 20.04 -4.28
N ASP A 153 -11.19 19.32 -3.18
CA ASP A 153 -10.73 19.89 -1.91
C ASP A 153 -9.30 20.42 -2.03
N GLY A 154 -8.45 19.74 -2.79
CA GLY A 154 -7.13 20.25 -3.18
C GLY A 154 -7.22 21.61 -3.87
N PHE A 155 -8.15 21.78 -4.81
CA PHE A 155 -8.35 23.05 -5.50
C PHE A 155 -9.01 24.14 -4.65
N LYS A 156 -9.93 23.79 -3.74
CA LYS A 156 -10.53 24.73 -2.77
C LYS A 156 -9.51 25.29 -1.78
N SER A 157 -8.43 24.56 -1.52
CA SER A 157 -7.34 25.00 -0.65
C SER A 157 -6.46 26.10 -1.28
N LEU A 158 -6.61 26.38 -2.58
CA LEU A 158 -5.90 27.44 -3.28
C LEU A 158 -6.67 28.77 -3.19
N ALA A 159 -6.01 29.84 -2.76
CA ALA A 159 -6.57 31.19 -2.89
C ALA A 159 -6.67 31.54 -4.39
N PRO A 160 -7.87 31.77 -4.95
CA PRO A 160 -7.98 31.96 -6.38
C PRO A 160 -7.39 33.29 -6.82
N SER A 161 -6.38 33.26 -7.69
CA SER A 161 -6.02 34.44 -8.49
C SER A 161 -7.08 34.65 -9.58
N ALA A 162 -7.36 35.91 -9.94
CA ALA A 162 -8.34 36.26 -10.99
C ALA A 162 -8.09 35.54 -12.33
N THR A 163 -6.85 35.12 -12.60
CA THR A 163 -6.43 34.40 -13.80
C THR A 163 -7.00 32.99 -13.92
N PHE A 164 -7.21 32.29 -12.79
CA PHE A 164 -7.63 30.88 -12.78
C PHE A 164 -9.06 30.66 -12.29
N GLN A 165 -9.75 31.73 -11.88
CA GLN A 165 -11.12 31.68 -11.37
C GLN A 165 -12.10 30.95 -12.31
N PRO A 166 -12.10 31.17 -13.64
CA PRO A 166 -13.01 30.46 -14.54
C PRO A 166 -12.76 28.94 -14.61
N ALA A 167 -11.50 28.52 -14.54
CA ALA A 167 -11.12 27.11 -14.57
C ALA A 167 -11.44 26.39 -13.26
N PHE A 168 -11.28 27.07 -12.12
CA PHE A 168 -11.70 26.54 -10.82
C PHE A 168 -13.22 26.39 -10.72
N VAL A 169 -13.99 27.40 -11.17
CA VAL A 169 -15.45 27.33 -11.21
C VAL A 169 -15.92 26.20 -12.13
N HIS A 170 -15.26 26.00 -13.28
CA HIS A 170 -15.58 24.88 -14.17
C HIS A 170 -15.29 23.52 -13.51
N LEU A 171 -14.13 23.37 -12.86
CA LEU A 171 -13.73 22.13 -12.18
C LEU A 171 -14.68 21.79 -11.03
N GLU A 172 -15.01 22.76 -10.19
CA GLU A 172 -15.96 22.60 -9.09
C GLU A 172 -17.36 22.21 -9.60
N THR A 173 -17.84 22.88 -10.66
CA THR A 173 -19.15 22.57 -11.26
C THR A 173 -19.20 21.14 -11.81
N VAL A 174 -18.17 20.71 -12.53
CA VAL A 174 -18.12 19.36 -13.12
C VAL A 174 -17.96 18.28 -12.03
N ALA A 175 -17.22 18.57 -10.97
CA ALA A 175 -16.98 17.62 -9.89
C ALA A 175 -18.17 17.46 -8.95
N ASN A 176 -18.87 18.55 -8.61
CA ASN A 176 -20.13 18.47 -7.84
C ASN A 176 -21.17 17.64 -8.63
N LYS A 177 -21.27 17.91 -9.93
CA LYS A 177 -22.10 17.15 -10.86
C LYS A 177 -21.73 15.65 -10.93
N ALA A 178 -20.44 15.32 -10.87
CA ALA A 178 -19.98 13.94 -10.80
C ALA A 178 -20.31 13.27 -9.45
N SER A 179 -20.18 14.01 -8.35
CA SER A 179 -20.53 13.54 -7.01
C SER A 179 -22.02 13.25 -6.88
N ASP A 180 -22.88 14.18 -7.31
CA ASP A 180 -24.35 14.01 -7.29
C ASP A 180 -24.78 12.78 -8.10
N THR A 181 -24.17 12.60 -9.28
CA THR A 181 -24.45 11.43 -10.12
C THR A 181 -23.97 10.15 -9.43
N LEU A 182 -22.80 10.14 -8.80
CA LEU A 182 -22.28 8.98 -8.06
C LEU A 182 -23.16 8.59 -6.87
N GLU A 183 -23.62 9.56 -6.08
CA GLU A 183 -24.52 9.31 -4.95
C GLU A 183 -25.84 8.70 -5.42
N ALA A 184 -26.40 9.21 -6.52
CA ALA A 184 -27.60 8.65 -7.12
C ALA A 184 -27.39 7.18 -7.57
N VAL A 185 -26.24 6.87 -8.17
CA VAL A 185 -25.93 5.50 -8.63
C VAL A 185 -25.67 4.56 -7.46
N VAL A 186 -24.99 5.02 -6.39
CA VAL A 186 -24.79 4.24 -5.16
C VAL A 186 -26.15 3.89 -4.53
N ALA A 187 -27.08 4.84 -4.48
CA ALA A 187 -28.42 4.60 -3.95
C ALA A 187 -29.22 3.59 -4.79
N ILE A 188 -29.08 3.59 -6.11
CA ILE A 188 -29.69 2.61 -7.02
C ILE A 188 -29.04 1.23 -6.83
N ALA A 189 -27.71 1.16 -6.77
CA ALA A 189 -26.96 -0.09 -6.59
C ALA A 189 -27.28 -0.77 -5.25
N LYS A 190 -27.44 -0.01 -4.17
CA LYS A 190 -27.84 -0.52 -2.85
C LYS A 190 -29.27 -1.09 -2.83
N LYS A 191 -30.19 -0.55 -3.64
CA LYS A 191 -31.58 -1.04 -3.74
C LYS A 191 -31.75 -2.29 -4.62
N ALA A 192 -30.77 -2.59 -5.48
CA ALA A 192 -30.78 -3.75 -6.36
C ALA A 192 -30.21 -5.03 -5.71
N ALA A 193 -29.70 -4.96 -4.47
CA ALA A 193 -29.19 -6.11 -3.73
C ALA A 193 -30.33 -6.88 -3.03
N PRO A 194 -30.43 -8.22 -3.16
CA PRO A 194 -31.47 -9.00 -2.47
C PRO A 194 -31.17 -9.11 -0.96
N ALA A 195 -32.24 -9.15 -0.14
CA ALA A 195 -32.18 -9.27 1.32
C ALA A 195 -31.56 -10.62 1.77
N PRO A 196 -30.90 -10.68 2.95
CA PRO A 196 -30.29 -11.93 3.44
C PRO A 196 -31.37 -12.96 3.80
N ALA A 197 -31.20 -14.19 3.31
CA ALA A 197 -32.11 -15.30 3.56
C ALA A 197 -32.06 -15.74 5.03
N THR A 198 -33.19 -15.62 5.73
CA THR A 198 -33.44 -16.24 7.03
C THR A 198 -33.71 -17.73 6.84
N ASN A 199 -32.85 -18.61 7.34
CA ASN A 199 -33.12 -20.05 7.40
C ASN A 199 -33.91 -20.38 8.69
N THR A 200 -35.24 -20.41 8.58
CA THR A 200 -36.10 -21.28 9.40
C THR A 200 -36.50 -22.49 8.54
N GLY A 201 -36.39 -23.68 9.13
CA GLY A 201 -36.25 -24.95 8.41
C GLY A 201 -37.40 -25.42 7.52
N LEU A 202 -37.09 -26.46 6.75
CA LEU A 202 -37.89 -27.68 6.57
C LEU A 202 -37.08 -28.66 5.71
N GLY A 203 -37.00 -29.90 6.17
CA GLY A 203 -36.19 -30.95 5.55
C GLY A 203 -36.84 -31.61 4.34
N GLY A 204 -36.03 -32.46 3.69
CA GLY A 204 -36.47 -33.61 2.92
C GLY A 204 -36.91 -33.33 1.47
N LEU A 205 -36.04 -33.62 0.50
CA LEU A 205 -36.15 -34.76 -0.43
C LEU A 205 -35.07 -34.64 -1.53
N PHE A 206 -34.31 -35.72 -1.71
CA PHE A 206 -33.38 -36.05 -2.81
C PHE A 206 -34.05 -36.02 -4.22
N PRO A 207 -33.40 -36.35 -5.38
CA PRO A 207 -31.97 -36.35 -5.80
C PRO A 207 -31.70 -35.88 -7.29
N LYS A 208 -30.41 -35.92 -7.68
CA LYS A 208 -29.83 -36.24 -9.03
C LYS A 208 -30.11 -35.29 -10.22
N PHE A 209 -29.04 -34.75 -10.82
CA PHE A 209 -28.64 -35.06 -12.21
C PHE A 209 -27.22 -34.50 -12.47
N GLY A 210 -26.32 -35.38 -12.91
CA GLY A 210 -25.00 -34.99 -13.37
C GLY A 210 -25.00 -34.45 -14.80
N ARG A 211 -23.98 -33.65 -15.13
CA ARG A 211 -23.38 -33.62 -16.46
C ARG A 211 -21.95 -33.07 -16.38
N LYS A 212 -21.02 -33.88 -16.90
CA LYS A 212 -19.62 -33.52 -17.24
C LYS A 212 -19.58 -32.24 -18.07
N LEU A 213 -18.56 -31.41 -17.89
CA LEU A 213 -17.87 -30.73 -18.99
C LEU A 213 -16.42 -30.39 -18.59
N ALA A 214 -15.53 -30.88 -19.46
CA ALA A 214 -14.09 -30.71 -19.67
C ALA A 214 -13.28 -29.67 -18.87
N SER A 215 -12.07 -30.10 -18.49
CA SER A 215 -10.88 -29.27 -18.28
C SER A 215 -10.53 -28.42 -19.52
N PRO A 216 -9.87 -27.27 -19.33
CA PRO A 216 -8.88 -26.83 -20.29
C PRO A 216 -7.48 -26.76 -19.67
N GLU A 217 -6.55 -27.16 -20.52
CA GLU A 217 -5.11 -27.27 -20.36
C GLU A 217 -4.44 -25.94 -20.03
N SER A 218 -3.25 -26.10 -19.46
CA SER A 218 -2.19 -25.11 -19.36
C SER A 218 -1.94 -24.39 -20.68
N THR A 219 -1.97 -23.07 -20.65
CA THR A 219 -1.19 -22.25 -21.58
C THR A 219 -0.38 -21.25 -20.77
N THR A 220 0.92 -21.54 -20.71
CA THR A 220 1.97 -20.62 -20.31
C THR A 220 1.96 -19.40 -21.24
N VAL A 221 1.64 -18.22 -20.69
CA VAL A 221 1.97 -16.94 -21.31
C VAL A 221 3.16 -16.35 -20.57
N ALA A 222 4.33 -16.49 -21.18
CA ALA A 222 5.54 -15.78 -20.80
C ALA A 222 5.34 -14.29 -21.10
N GLY A 223 5.28 -13.49 -20.04
CA GLY A 223 5.07 -12.04 -20.08
C GLY A 223 4.85 -11.55 -18.65
N GLY A 224 5.89 -11.65 -17.82
CA GLY A 224 5.82 -11.32 -16.40
C GLY A 224 5.31 -9.91 -16.18
N MET A 225 4.14 -9.80 -15.55
CA MET A 225 3.62 -8.57 -14.99
C MET A 225 4.66 -8.05 -13.98
N LYS A 226 5.30 -6.93 -14.29
CA LYS A 226 6.24 -6.26 -13.37
C LYS A 226 5.40 -5.58 -12.29
N TRP A 227 5.52 -6.03 -11.04
CA TRP A 227 4.71 -5.53 -9.95
C TRP A 227 5.26 -4.18 -9.46
N LEU A 228 4.39 -3.29 -8.97
CA LEU A 228 4.77 -1.94 -8.52
C LEU A 228 5.72 -1.96 -7.30
N ASP A 229 5.65 -3.01 -6.48
CA ASP A 229 6.59 -3.24 -5.39
C ASP A 229 7.99 -3.62 -5.90
N ASP A 230 8.11 -4.31 -7.05
CA ASP A 230 9.40 -4.68 -7.62
C ASP A 230 10.22 -3.46 -8.04
N ASP A 231 9.58 -2.37 -8.48
CA ASP A 231 10.27 -1.12 -8.81
C ASP A 231 10.81 -0.42 -7.55
N PHE A 232 10.04 -0.42 -6.45
CA PHE A 232 10.52 0.13 -5.17
C PHE A 232 11.63 -0.72 -4.57
N VAL A 233 11.46 -2.04 -4.53
CA VAL A 233 12.47 -3.00 -4.05
C VAL A 233 13.75 -2.91 -4.88
N ALA A 234 13.65 -2.75 -6.20
CA ALA A 234 14.81 -2.55 -7.06
C ALA A 234 15.58 -1.27 -6.72
N GLN A 235 14.88 -0.19 -6.36
CA GLN A 235 15.53 1.06 -5.92
C GLN A 235 16.21 0.93 -4.56
N LEU A 236 15.59 0.21 -3.61
CA LEU A 236 16.21 -0.12 -2.32
C LEU A 236 17.50 -0.92 -2.53
N ARG A 237 17.46 -1.96 -3.38
CA ARG A 237 18.64 -2.75 -3.76
C ARG A 237 19.73 -1.93 -4.42
N GLN A 238 19.35 -1.07 -5.37
CA GLN A 238 20.31 -0.19 -6.02
C GLN A 238 20.95 0.78 -5.01
N LEU A 239 20.15 1.40 -4.13
CA LEU A 239 20.67 2.31 -3.11
C LEU A 239 21.60 1.60 -2.13
N GLN A 240 21.22 0.41 -1.67
CA GLN A 240 22.08 -0.43 -0.84
C GLN A 240 23.41 -0.74 -1.54
N ALA A 241 23.40 -1.15 -2.81
CA ALA A 241 24.62 -1.45 -3.56
C ALA A 241 25.53 -0.23 -3.69
N GLU A 242 24.97 0.94 -3.96
CA GLU A 242 25.72 2.22 -4.02
C GLU A 242 26.32 2.60 -2.66
N LEU A 243 25.57 2.44 -1.57
CA LEU A 243 26.04 2.69 -0.20
C LEU A 243 27.13 1.70 0.21
N ASN A 244 26.97 0.41 -0.11
CA ASN A 244 27.94 -0.64 0.17
C ASN A 244 29.25 -0.44 -0.60
N ALA A 245 29.17 -0.01 -1.87
CA ALA A 245 30.35 0.18 -2.72
C ALA A 245 31.29 1.29 -2.22
N LEU A 246 30.80 2.21 -1.39
CA LEU A 246 31.63 3.23 -0.74
C LEU A 246 32.39 2.70 0.49
N GLY A 247 32.00 1.55 1.04
CA GLY A 247 32.65 0.95 2.21
C GLY A 247 32.77 1.92 3.39
N ASP A 248 33.93 1.93 4.05
CA ASP A 248 34.23 2.81 5.20
C ASP A 248 34.21 4.31 4.82
N ASP A 249 34.43 4.63 3.55
CA ASP A 249 34.43 6.00 3.03
C ASP A 249 33.02 6.58 2.89
N VAL A 250 31.96 5.78 3.14
CA VAL A 250 30.58 6.28 3.05
C VAL A 250 30.43 7.56 3.87
N HIS A 251 30.97 7.59 5.09
CA HIS A 251 30.90 8.74 6.00
C HIS A 251 31.65 9.98 5.51
N GLU A 252 32.76 9.80 4.81
CA GLU A 252 33.55 10.91 4.29
C GLU A 252 32.97 11.43 2.98
N HIS A 253 32.49 10.53 2.12
CA HIS A 253 31.71 10.88 0.93
C HIS A 253 30.44 11.66 1.30
N VAL A 254 29.77 11.25 2.39
CA VAL A 254 28.64 11.95 3.01
C VAL A 254 29.01 13.39 3.38
N ALA A 255 30.14 13.58 4.06
CA ALA A 255 30.56 14.90 4.54
C ALA A 255 31.07 15.81 3.42
N ARG A 256 31.82 15.27 2.43
CA ARG A 256 32.42 16.06 1.33
C ARG A 256 31.38 16.60 0.35
N ARG A 257 30.30 15.87 0.02
CA ARG A 257 29.23 16.40 -0.86
C ARG A 257 28.41 17.52 -0.22
N GLN A 258 28.22 17.49 1.11
CA GLN A 258 27.55 18.57 1.85
C GLN A 258 28.32 19.90 1.80
N LEU A 259 29.65 19.83 1.59
CA LEU A 259 30.51 21.01 1.40
C LEU A 259 30.51 21.49 -0.06
N HIS A 260 30.48 20.59 -1.03
CA HIS A 260 30.44 20.97 -2.45
C HIS A 260 29.15 21.72 -2.86
N HIS A 261 27.99 21.39 -2.28
CA HIS A 261 26.77 22.18 -2.47
C HIS A 261 26.86 23.58 -1.84
N ARG A 262 27.52 23.72 -0.68
CA ARG A 262 27.80 25.04 -0.07
C ARG A 262 28.77 25.88 -0.90
N HIS A 263 29.71 25.28 -1.61
CA HIS A 263 30.62 26.01 -2.50
C HIS A 263 29.93 26.47 -3.79
N HIS A 264 28.97 25.72 -4.32
CA HIS A 264 28.16 26.19 -5.46
C HIS A 264 27.24 27.37 -5.09
N ASP A 265 26.59 27.33 -3.92
CA ASP A 265 25.76 28.46 -3.45
C ASP A 265 26.57 29.72 -3.13
N ASN A 266 27.82 29.54 -2.67
CA ASN A 266 28.72 30.66 -2.44
C ASN A 266 29.30 31.23 -3.74
N ASN A 267 29.59 30.40 -4.76
CA ASN A 267 30.02 30.88 -6.07
C ASN A 267 28.89 31.61 -6.81
N ASP A 268 27.63 31.17 -6.72
CA ASP A 268 26.49 31.89 -7.29
C ASP A 268 26.22 33.24 -6.58
N LYS A 269 26.56 33.35 -5.29
CA LYS A 269 26.53 34.62 -4.55
C LYS A 269 27.74 35.51 -4.87
N GLN A 270 28.88 34.94 -5.24
CA GLN A 270 30.08 35.68 -5.62
C GLN A 270 29.99 36.18 -7.07
N ASP A 271 29.36 35.41 -7.97
CA ASP A 271 29.05 35.82 -9.35
C ASP A 271 27.90 36.84 -9.42
N LYS A 272 26.99 36.85 -8.44
CA LYS A 272 26.02 37.96 -8.25
C LYS A 272 26.63 39.20 -7.60
N LYS A 273 27.68 39.09 -6.80
CA LYS A 273 28.42 40.26 -6.28
C LYS A 273 29.39 40.86 -7.29
N ASN A 274 29.88 40.09 -8.27
CA ASN A 274 30.75 40.59 -9.34
C ASN A 274 30.01 41.26 -10.51
N LYS A 275 28.68 41.37 -10.46
CA LYS A 275 27.90 42.14 -11.46
C LYS A 275 27.44 43.53 -10.99
N ASP A 276 27.64 43.88 -9.73
CA ASP A 276 27.29 45.19 -9.16
C ASP A 276 28.49 45.88 -8.49
N SER A 277 29.62 46.01 -9.21
CA SER A 277 30.66 46.99 -8.84
C SER A 277 31.58 47.31 -10.01
N GLY A 278 31.15 48.22 -10.87
CA GLY A 278 32.04 48.94 -11.78
C GLY A 278 32.53 50.25 -11.16
N SER A 279 33.85 50.43 -11.17
CA SER A 279 34.60 51.70 -11.03
C SER A 279 34.87 52.26 -9.64
N SER A 280 36.11 52.12 -9.16
CA SER A 280 37.16 53.17 -9.20
C SER A 280 38.27 52.97 -8.15
N GLY A 281 39.52 53.27 -8.53
CA GLY A 281 40.50 53.90 -7.62
C GLY A 281 41.53 53.04 -6.87
N SER A 282 42.65 52.73 -7.54
CA SER A 282 44.04 53.04 -7.12
C SER A 282 44.49 52.97 -5.63
N SER A 283 45.53 52.15 -5.41
CA SER A 283 46.77 52.39 -4.62
C SER A 283 47.07 51.51 -3.39
N SER A 284 48.03 50.60 -3.61
CA SER A 284 49.32 50.41 -2.91
C SER A 284 49.43 50.09 -1.40
N LYS A 285 50.38 49.15 -1.13
CA LYS A 285 51.15 48.86 0.11
C LYS A 285 50.40 48.06 1.19
N SER A 286 50.99 47.20 2.00
CA SER A 286 52.33 46.58 2.14
C SER A 286 52.29 45.77 3.46
N SER A 287 52.90 44.59 3.47
CA SER A 287 53.73 44.06 4.59
C SER A 287 53.10 43.52 5.91
N LYS A 288 53.42 42.22 6.13
CA LYS A 288 53.98 41.57 7.36
C LYS A 288 53.09 41.16 8.55
N ASN A 289 52.98 39.84 8.68
CA ASN A 289 53.67 38.95 9.64
C ASN A 289 53.18 38.76 11.11
N LYS A 290 53.36 37.50 11.57
CA LYS A 290 53.29 36.92 12.94
C LYS A 290 51.88 36.65 13.48
N GLY A 291 51.57 35.55 14.16
CA GLY A 291 52.34 34.42 14.68
C GLY A 291 51.64 33.88 15.94
N GLY A 292 51.36 32.57 15.99
CA GLY A 292 51.22 31.76 17.22
C GLY A 292 49.94 31.84 18.06
N LYS A 293 49.19 30.74 18.15
CA LYS A 293 49.16 29.83 19.33
C LYS A 293 48.05 28.79 19.20
N SER A 294 48.46 27.52 19.23
CA SER A 294 47.63 26.35 19.50
C SER A 294 47.16 26.36 20.95
N LYS A 295 45.85 26.22 21.19
CA LYS A 295 45.26 25.66 22.43
C LYS A 295 43.87 25.06 22.17
N GLY A 296 43.74 23.76 22.48
CA GLY A 296 42.55 23.17 23.10
C GLY A 296 41.34 22.89 22.19
N SER A 297 41.33 21.73 21.54
CA SER A 297 40.11 21.12 21.00
C SER A 297 39.15 20.78 22.14
N LYS A 298 38.05 21.52 22.26
CA LYS A 298 36.82 21.05 22.91
C LYS A 298 35.98 20.42 21.81
N GLY A 299 35.68 19.13 21.96
CA GLY A 299 34.76 18.40 21.08
C GLY A 299 33.42 19.11 21.03
N SER A 300 33.12 19.71 19.89
CA SER A 300 31.79 20.19 19.57
C SER A 300 30.94 18.99 19.14
N ASN A 301 29.89 18.68 19.89
CA ASN A 301 28.73 17.94 19.37
C ASN A 301 28.18 18.74 18.18
N ALA A 302 28.64 18.40 16.99
CA ALA A 302 28.12 18.97 15.76
C ALA A 302 26.78 18.28 15.48
N LYS A 303 25.69 19.05 15.61
CA LYS A 303 24.36 18.64 15.16
C LYS A 303 24.46 18.18 13.69
N PRO A 304 24.07 16.95 13.33
CA PRO A 304 24.20 16.47 11.97
C PRO A 304 23.35 17.34 11.03
N THR A 305 23.98 17.93 10.02
CA THR A 305 23.29 18.67 8.97
C THR A 305 22.56 17.68 8.06
N SER A 306 21.23 17.77 8.05
CA SER A 306 20.30 16.92 7.31
C SER A 306 20.24 17.32 5.83
N GLY A 307 20.78 16.48 4.95
CA GLY A 307 20.64 16.60 3.50
C GLY A 307 20.93 15.24 2.84
N PRO A 308 20.27 14.90 1.73
CA PRO A 308 20.40 13.59 1.11
C PRO A 308 21.82 13.34 0.58
N ILE A 309 22.29 12.11 0.71
CA ILE A 309 23.71 11.75 0.69
C ILE A 309 24.07 10.98 -0.59
N ILE A 310 23.25 10.01 -0.97
CA ILE A 310 23.41 9.15 -2.15
C ILE A 310 22.04 8.99 -2.79
N ALA A 311 21.98 8.96 -4.12
CA ALA A 311 20.73 8.87 -4.86
C ALA A 311 20.70 7.66 -5.81
N SER A 312 19.90 6.66 -5.44
CA SER A 312 19.32 5.70 -6.38
C SER A 312 18.19 6.41 -7.15
N LYS A 313 17.66 5.82 -8.24
CA LYS A 313 16.65 6.44 -9.14
C LYS A 313 15.40 7.01 -8.42
N GLY A 314 15.50 8.18 -7.80
CA GLY A 314 14.45 8.82 -6.99
C GLY A 314 14.67 8.71 -5.47
N LEU A 315 15.21 7.60 -4.96
CA LEU A 315 15.43 7.38 -3.53
C LEU A 315 16.81 7.84 -3.05
N ARG A 316 16.88 8.49 -1.88
CA ARG A 316 18.14 8.98 -1.31
C ARG A 316 18.31 8.71 0.18
N ALA A 317 19.50 8.37 0.63
CA ALA A 317 19.82 8.26 2.06
C ALA A 317 19.88 9.64 2.71
N ASN A 318 19.11 9.89 3.77
CA ASN A 318 19.12 11.13 4.55
C ASN A 318 20.17 11.12 5.67
N ALA A 319 20.45 9.95 6.24
CA ALA A 319 21.41 9.77 7.31
C ALA A 319 22.19 8.46 7.16
N VAL A 320 23.35 8.40 7.81
CA VAL A 320 24.16 7.18 7.98
C VAL A 320 24.51 7.03 9.45
N VAL A 321 24.26 5.84 10.02
CA VAL A 321 24.57 5.51 11.43
C VAL A 321 26.08 5.56 11.68
N LYS A 322 26.50 6.29 12.72
CA LYS A 322 27.91 6.44 13.18
C LYS A 322 28.17 5.92 14.60
N GLY A 323 27.24 5.12 15.13
CA GLY A 323 27.20 4.69 16.52
C GLY A 323 25.92 3.91 16.75
N SER A 324 24.96 4.53 17.42
CA SER A 324 23.65 3.93 17.70
C SER A 324 22.67 4.12 16.54
N ILE A 325 21.87 3.09 16.30
CA ILE A 325 20.70 3.14 15.42
C ILE A 325 19.62 4.03 16.04
N GLN A 326 19.40 3.94 17.35
CA GLN A 326 18.44 4.79 18.08
C GLN A 326 18.74 6.28 17.85
N ASP A 327 19.98 6.71 18.00
CA ASP A 327 20.37 8.12 17.77
C ASP A 327 20.01 8.60 16.35
N ALA A 328 20.13 7.73 15.34
CA ALA A 328 19.80 8.07 13.96
C ALA A 328 18.29 8.14 13.71
N VAL A 329 17.51 7.26 14.37
CA VAL A 329 16.05 7.29 14.34
C VAL A 329 15.52 8.53 15.04
N ASP A 330 16.03 8.87 16.22
CA ASP A 330 15.64 10.05 17.01
C ASP A 330 15.97 11.37 16.30
N ALA A 331 16.98 11.36 15.43
CA ALA A 331 17.36 12.52 14.63
C ALA A 331 16.44 12.77 13.42
N ALA A 332 15.53 11.85 13.10
CA ALA A 332 14.61 12.03 11.98
C ALA A 332 13.59 13.14 12.30
N PRO A 333 13.40 14.13 11.42
CA PRO A 333 12.55 15.29 11.70
C PRO A 333 11.04 15.00 11.69
N GLY A 334 10.63 13.81 11.22
CA GLY A 334 9.23 13.46 10.98
C GLY A 334 8.58 14.23 9.84
N GLY A 335 7.34 13.84 9.50
CA GLY A 335 6.48 14.52 8.51
C GLY A 335 6.82 14.26 7.03
N ASN A 336 7.93 13.58 6.73
CA ASN A 336 8.28 13.12 5.38
C ASN A 336 9.10 11.82 5.45
N ARG A 337 9.17 11.11 4.33
CA ARG A 337 10.02 9.92 4.13
C ARG A 337 11.48 10.20 4.49
N TYR A 338 12.03 9.44 5.45
CA TYR A 338 13.40 9.62 5.93
C TYR A 338 14.17 8.29 5.88
N VAL A 339 15.22 8.25 5.05
CA VAL A 339 16.01 7.05 4.79
C VAL A 339 17.30 7.07 5.60
N ILE A 340 17.52 6.03 6.40
CA ILE A 340 18.72 5.87 7.23
C ILE A 340 19.46 4.64 6.74
N TYR A 341 20.73 4.82 6.40
CA TYR A 341 21.63 3.71 6.11
C TYR A 341 22.33 3.24 7.39
N VAL A 342 22.31 1.93 7.64
CA VAL A 342 22.97 1.26 8.74
C VAL A 342 24.12 0.43 8.16
N PRO A 343 25.38 0.87 8.32
CA PRO A 343 26.54 0.12 7.82
C PRO A 343 26.65 -1.28 8.42
N ALA A 344 27.45 -2.14 7.78
CA ALA A 344 27.76 -3.47 8.29
C ALA A 344 28.32 -3.38 9.72
N GLY A 345 27.86 -4.27 10.60
CA GLY A 345 28.18 -4.24 12.01
C GLY A 345 27.19 -5.05 12.84
N THR A 346 27.56 -5.29 14.10
CA THR A 346 26.66 -5.82 15.12
C THR A 346 26.38 -4.73 16.14
N TYR A 347 25.11 -4.35 16.21
CA TYR A 347 24.59 -3.28 17.07
C TYR A 347 23.88 -3.93 18.25
N LYS A 348 24.56 -3.98 19.41
CA LYS A 348 23.95 -4.47 20.64
C LYS A 348 23.20 -3.34 21.34
N GLU A 349 21.96 -3.12 20.93
CA GLU A 349 21.06 -2.09 21.45
C GLU A 349 19.60 -2.49 21.27
N GLN A 350 18.73 -1.95 22.12
CA GLN A 350 17.29 -2.01 21.92
C GLN A 350 16.84 -0.75 21.19
N VAL A 351 16.10 -0.89 20.10
CA VAL A 351 15.68 0.25 19.26
C VAL A 351 14.17 0.36 19.24
N VAL A 352 13.66 1.59 19.42
CA VAL A 352 12.25 1.93 19.29
C VAL A 352 12.08 3.01 18.22
N VAL A 353 11.19 2.76 17.26
CA VAL A 353 10.86 3.67 16.16
C VAL A 353 9.46 4.23 16.38
N ASP A 354 9.38 5.45 16.92
CA ASP A 354 8.11 6.17 17.12
C ASP A 354 7.81 7.18 15.99
N THR A 355 8.80 7.50 15.16
CA THR A 355 8.65 8.46 14.06
C THR A 355 8.15 7.76 12.80
N PRO A 356 7.02 8.17 12.18
CA PRO A 356 6.52 7.60 10.94
C PRO A 356 7.47 7.84 9.75
N ASP A 357 7.22 7.09 8.66
CA ASP A 357 7.90 7.28 7.37
C ASP A 357 9.42 7.02 7.39
N ILE A 358 9.92 6.19 8.31
CA ILE A 358 11.31 5.76 8.33
C ILE A 358 11.54 4.63 7.31
N ILE A 359 12.63 4.74 6.53
CA ILE A 359 13.22 3.61 5.81
C ILE A 359 14.58 3.31 6.43
N LEU A 360 14.77 2.11 6.98
CA LEU A 360 16.10 1.59 7.32
C LEU A 360 16.64 0.72 6.19
N ILE A 361 17.90 0.97 5.82
CA ILE A 361 18.62 0.16 4.83
C ILE A 361 19.90 -0.34 5.50
N GLY A 362 20.03 -1.64 5.72
CA GLY A 362 21.28 -2.25 6.14
C GLY A 362 22.23 -2.50 4.97
N ALA A 363 23.47 -2.86 5.26
CA ALA A 363 24.42 -3.36 4.25
C ALA A 363 24.07 -4.77 3.70
N GLY A 364 23.03 -5.40 4.25
CA GLY A 364 22.57 -6.76 3.94
C GLY A 364 22.33 -7.55 5.22
N ALA A 365 21.34 -8.45 5.23
CA ALA A 365 20.96 -9.20 6.44
C ALA A 365 22.07 -10.13 6.98
N GLY A 366 23.06 -10.48 6.15
CA GLY A 366 24.26 -11.21 6.60
C GLY A 366 25.34 -10.32 7.23
N SER A 367 25.22 -8.99 7.11
CA SER A 367 26.27 -8.03 7.46
C SER A 367 25.85 -7.01 8.51
N THR A 368 24.55 -6.70 8.60
CA THR A 368 24.00 -5.69 9.52
C THR A 368 23.05 -6.35 10.50
N VAL A 369 23.48 -6.46 11.76
CA VAL A 369 22.80 -7.21 12.82
C VAL A 369 22.45 -6.27 13.97
N VAL A 370 21.17 -6.20 14.36
CA VAL A 370 20.73 -5.60 15.62
C VAL A 370 20.42 -6.73 16.59
N THR A 371 20.94 -6.64 17.81
CA THR A 371 20.79 -7.72 18.80
C THR A 371 20.57 -7.22 20.21
N TYR A 372 19.72 -7.92 20.96
CA TYR A 372 19.51 -7.72 22.38
C TYR A 372 19.11 -9.04 23.05
N ASP A 373 18.85 -9.04 24.36
CA ASP A 373 18.61 -10.25 25.17
C ASP A 373 17.47 -10.09 26.20
N GLU A 374 16.61 -9.08 26.04
CA GLU A 374 15.47 -8.87 26.93
C GLU A 374 14.39 -9.94 26.73
N SER A 375 13.72 -10.35 27.81
CA SER A 375 12.75 -11.45 27.79
C SER A 375 11.74 -11.37 28.92
N TYR A 376 10.69 -12.19 28.84
CA TYR A 376 9.78 -12.40 29.96
C TYR A 376 10.50 -13.01 31.18
N GLY A 377 11.43 -13.95 30.94
CA GLY A 377 12.24 -14.56 31.99
C GLY A 377 13.12 -13.57 32.76
N SER A 378 13.56 -12.47 32.12
CA SER A 378 14.31 -11.38 32.79
C SER A 378 13.43 -10.36 33.50
N GLY A 379 12.09 -10.50 33.44
CA GLY A 379 11.12 -9.62 34.09
C GLY A 379 10.49 -8.57 33.17
N SER A 380 10.78 -8.59 31.86
CA SER A 380 10.14 -7.72 30.88
C SER A 380 8.77 -8.25 30.45
N SER A 381 7.95 -7.38 29.84
CA SER A 381 6.75 -7.85 29.15
C SER A 381 7.14 -8.43 27.78
N THR A 382 6.32 -9.31 27.20
CA THR A 382 6.55 -9.77 25.81
C THR A 382 6.67 -8.59 24.85
N PHE A 383 5.84 -7.56 25.02
CA PHE A 383 5.83 -6.36 24.19
C PHE A 383 7.14 -5.57 24.29
N ASP A 384 7.63 -5.38 25.52
CA ASP A 384 8.85 -4.61 25.83
C ASP A 384 10.13 -5.43 25.66
N SER A 385 10.04 -6.75 25.44
CA SER A 385 11.18 -7.62 25.15
C SER A 385 11.76 -7.46 23.73
N ALA A 386 11.08 -6.69 22.86
CA ALA A 386 11.46 -6.52 21.47
C ALA A 386 12.85 -5.89 21.34
N THR A 387 13.80 -6.59 20.72
CA THR A 387 15.11 -6.02 20.33
C THR A 387 14.92 -4.81 19.42
N PHE A 388 13.96 -4.88 18.50
CA PHE A 388 13.60 -3.78 17.61
C PHE A 388 12.08 -3.61 17.57
N GLY A 389 11.57 -2.50 18.10
CA GLY A 389 10.14 -2.18 18.18
C GLY A 389 9.75 -1.02 17.27
N VAL A 390 8.79 -1.24 16.38
CA VAL A 390 8.21 -0.21 15.50
C VAL A 390 6.83 0.17 16.00
N ASN A 391 6.69 1.42 16.44
CA ASN A 391 5.46 2.00 16.98
C ASN A 391 4.80 2.99 16.00
N SER A 392 5.31 3.10 14.77
CA SER A 392 4.97 4.15 13.82
C SER A 392 4.51 3.61 12.48
N ASP A 393 3.66 4.36 11.79
CA ASP A 393 3.17 3.98 10.46
C ASP A 393 4.23 4.13 9.36
N ARG A 394 4.03 3.38 8.26
CA ARG A 394 4.80 3.48 7.02
C ARG A 394 6.29 3.18 7.19
N PHE A 395 6.65 2.35 8.17
CA PHE A 395 8.02 1.90 8.36
C PHE A 395 8.44 0.91 7.29
N VAL A 396 9.64 1.06 6.74
CA VAL A 396 10.23 0.07 5.82
C VAL A 396 11.63 -0.29 6.30
N VAL A 397 11.96 -1.58 6.31
CA VAL A 397 13.33 -2.04 6.50
C VAL A 397 13.79 -2.95 5.38
N PHE A 398 15.03 -2.75 4.94
CA PHE A 398 15.65 -3.49 3.86
C PHE A 398 17.03 -4.01 4.28
N GLY A 399 17.24 -5.33 4.14
CA GLY A 399 18.57 -5.91 4.28
C GLY A 399 19.18 -5.82 5.67
N MET A 400 18.42 -6.11 6.72
CA MET A 400 18.89 -6.13 8.12
C MET A 400 18.52 -7.44 8.82
N LYS A 401 19.27 -7.79 9.87
CA LYS A 401 19.01 -8.93 10.74
C LYS A 401 18.70 -8.47 12.16
N PHE A 402 17.63 -9.00 12.74
CA PHE A 402 17.17 -8.71 14.10
C PHE A 402 17.24 -9.99 14.93
N VAL A 403 17.92 -9.94 16.08
CA VAL A 403 18.21 -11.12 16.89
C VAL A 403 17.89 -10.87 18.35
N ASN A 404 17.01 -11.67 18.94
CA ASN A 404 16.91 -11.78 20.39
C ASN A 404 17.69 -13.02 20.86
N THR A 405 18.66 -12.79 21.75
CA THR A 405 19.62 -13.80 22.23
C THR A 405 19.30 -14.35 23.62
N ALA A 406 18.14 -14.03 24.19
CA ALA A 406 17.73 -14.56 25.50
C ALA A 406 17.72 -16.10 25.55
N GLY A 407 17.37 -16.75 24.44
CA GLY A 407 17.36 -18.20 24.32
C GLY A 407 16.08 -18.87 24.85
N PRO A 408 15.93 -20.19 24.62
CA PRO A 408 14.66 -20.91 24.79
C PRO A 408 14.22 -21.07 26.25
N ASP A 409 15.15 -20.98 27.20
CA ASP A 409 14.84 -21.14 28.63
C ASP A 409 14.30 -19.85 29.27
N ASN A 410 14.37 -18.71 28.57
CA ASN A 410 13.95 -17.40 29.07
C ASN A 410 12.53 -16.99 28.63
N HIS A 411 11.75 -17.96 28.15
CA HIS A 411 10.37 -17.76 27.68
C HIS A 411 10.28 -16.74 26.54
N GLN A 412 9.24 -15.89 26.50
CA GLN A 412 8.98 -14.95 25.41
C GLN A 412 10.12 -13.93 25.27
N ALA A 413 10.68 -13.82 24.07
CA ALA A 413 11.79 -12.92 23.79
C ALA A 413 11.76 -12.45 22.33
N VAL A 414 11.21 -11.24 22.12
CA VAL A 414 10.90 -10.74 20.78
C VAL A 414 12.14 -10.18 20.08
N ALA A 415 12.38 -10.58 18.83
CA ALA A 415 13.44 -10.03 17.99
C ALA A 415 12.96 -8.77 17.26
N PHE A 416 11.74 -8.80 16.73
CA PHE A 416 11.13 -7.67 16.04
C PHE A 416 9.64 -7.56 16.34
N ARG A 417 9.18 -6.35 16.63
CA ARG A 417 7.76 -6.02 16.86
C ARG A 417 7.35 -4.87 15.94
N SER A 418 6.16 -4.97 15.36
CA SER A 418 5.54 -3.86 14.63
C SER A 418 4.08 -3.68 15.02
N THR A 419 3.71 -2.46 15.42
CA THR A 419 2.32 -2.05 15.73
C THR A 419 1.77 -1.04 14.73
N GLY A 420 2.64 -0.44 13.90
CA GLY A 420 2.26 0.58 12.92
C GLY A 420 1.64 0.00 11.65
N ASP A 421 0.73 0.75 11.04
CA ASP A 421 0.12 0.37 9.76
C ASP A 421 1.11 0.61 8.61
N GLN A 422 0.98 -0.18 7.54
CA GLN A 422 1.80 -0.06 6.31
C GLN A 422 3.29 -0.31 6.56
N SER A 423 3.62 -1.32 7.39
CA SER A 423 5.00 -1.68 7.69
C SER A 423 5.53 -2.77 6.76
N ALA A 424 6.75 -2.63 6.25
CA ALA A 424 7.36 -3.62 5.36
C ALA A 424 8.79 -4.01 5.79
N ALA A 425 9.10 -5.30 5.71
CA ALA A 425 10.45 -5.82 5.86
C ALA A 425 10.83 -6.68 4.65
N ILE A 426 11.92 -6.31 3.97
CA ILE A 426 12.31 -6.91 2.70
C ILE A 426 13.76 -7.37 2.77
N ASP A 427 14.05 -8.59 2.33
CA ASP A 427 15.39 -9.19 2.36
C ASP A 427 16.00 -9.17 3.79
N CYS A 428 15.18 -9.37 4.83
CA CYS A 428 15.56 -9.29 6.24
C CYS A 428 15.66 -10.67 6.94
N SER A 429 16.29 -10.73 8.11
CA SER A 429 16.32 -11.92 8.97
C SER A 429 15.78 -11.61 10.37
N PHE A 430 14.95 -12.51 10.92
CA PHE A 430 14.41 -12.44 12.27
C PHE A 430 14.76 -13.73 13.01
N GLU A 431 15.49 -13.63 14.10
CA GLU A 431 16.05 -14.79 14.81
C GLU A 431 15.81 -14.68 16.31
N GLY A 432 15.24 -15.75 16.89
CA GLY A 432 14.92 -15.83 18.30
C GLY A 432 14.53 -17.26 18.68
N SER A 433 13.94 -17.41 19.85
CA SER A 433 13.37 -18.69 20.31
C SER A 433 11.85 -18.59 20.35
N GLN A 434 11.27 -18.39 21.53
CA GLN A 434 9.84 -18.17 21.69
C GLN A 434 9.49 -16.71 21.35
N ASP A 435 8.41 -16.49 20.60
CA ASP A 435 7.85 -15.18 20.25
C ASP A 435 8.80 -14.30 19.38
N THR A 436 9.55 -14.88 18.42
CA THR A 436 10.54 -14.15 17.60
C THR A 436 9.99 -12.91 16.87
N LEU A 437 8.91 -13.05 16.10
CA LEU A 437 8.35 -12.01 15.24
C LEU A 437 6.93 -11.66 15.69
N TYR A 438 6.78 -10.47 16.26
CA TYR A 438 5.51 -9.95 16.74
C TYR A 438 4.86 -9.02 15.70
N VAL A 439 3.97 -9.60 14.88
CA VAL A 439 3.10 -8.91 13.92
C VAL A 439 1.85 -8.36 14.64
N ASP A 440 2.05 -7.39 15.53
CA ASP A 440 1.02 -6.98 16.49
C ASP A 440 -0.25 -6.42 15.85
N ALA A 441 -0.13 -5.38 15.01
CA ALA A 441 -1.27 -4.67 14.43
C ALA A 441 -0.98 -4.03 13.06
N GLY A 442 -2.02 -3.55 12.38
CA GLY A 442 -1.91 -2.87 11.08
C GLY A 442 -1.65 -3.81 9.92
N ARG A 443 -1.47 -3.25 8.72
CA ARG A 443 -1.08 -4.00 7.51
C ARG A 443 0.43 -4.15 7.45
N GLN A 444 0.91 -5.38 7.27
CA GLN A 444 2.33 -5.68 7.29
C GLN A 444 2.75 -6.61 6.15
N TYR A 445 3.94 -6.39 5.61
CA TYR A 445 4.48 -7.20 4.51
C TYR A 445 5.93 -7.63 4.75
N TYR A 446 6.18 -8.93 4.65
CA TYR A 446 7.50 -9.54 4.84
C TYR A 446 7.88 -10.30 3.56
N LYS A 447 8.81 -9.77 2.77
CA LYS A 447 9.22 -10.34 1.46
C LYS A 447 10.65 -10.85 1.49
N ASN A 448 10.86 -12.09 1.06
CA ASN A 448 12.20 -12.71 0.98
C ASN A 448 12.94 -12.77 2.33
N CYS A 449 12.20 -12.97 3.43
CA CYS A 449 12.78 -12.95 4.76
C CYS A 449 13.22 -14.35 5.23
N TYR A 450 14.20 -14.38 6.14
CA TYR A 450 14.45 -15.53 7.01
C TYR A 450 13.74 -15.30 8.35
N ILE A 451 13.04 -16.31 8.86
CA ILE A 451 12.35 -16.26 10.17
C ILE A 451 12.64 -17.55 10.93
N GLY A 452 13.31 -17.45 12.08
CA GLY A 452 13.70 -18.60 12.90
C GLY A 452 13.16 -18.52 14.33
N GLY A 453 12.63 -19.64 14.84
CA GLY A 453 12.14 -19.71 16.22
C GLY A 453 11.63 -21.09 16.66
N THR A 454 11.03 -21.13 17.84
CA THR A 454 10.52 -22.35 18.50
C THR A 454 9.00 -22.28 18.73
N GLN A 455 8.53 -21.64 19.79
CA GLN A 455 7.11 -21.53 20.11
C GLN A 455 6.57 -20.18 19.66
N ASP A 456 5.41 -20.20 19.01
CA ASP A 456 4.61 -19.03 18.64
C ASP A 456 5.43 -17.94 17.93
N PHE A 457 6.46 -18.34 17.17
CA PHE A 457 7.50 -17.40 16.77
C PHE A 457 7.08 -16.44 15.65
N ILE A 458 5.87 -16.59 15.11
CA ILE A 458 5.17 -15.59 14.30
C ILE A 458 3.78 -15.37 14.92
N PHE A 459 3.54 -14.25 15.60
CA PHE A 459 2.32 -14.06 16.38
C PHE A 459 1.82 -12.62 16.36
N GLY A 460 0.53 -12.43 16.64
CA GLY A 460 -0.13 -11.12 16.68
C GLY A 460 -1.44 -11.04 15.89
N ASP A 461 -1.98 -9.82 15.71
CA ASP A 461 -3.28 -9.53 15.09
C ASP A 461 -3.17 -8.52 13.92
N ALA A 462 -2.00 -8.42 13.28
CA ALA A 462 -1.85 -7.67 12.04
C ALA A 462 -2.57 -8.35 10.87
N ALA A 463 -2.85 -7.59 9.81
CA ALA A 463 -3.05 -8.13 8.46
C ALA A 463 -1.66 -8.36 7.83
N ALA A 464 -1.02 -9.47 8.21
CA ALA A 464 0.37 -9.76 7.86
C ALA A 464 0.47 -10.75 6.69
N VAL A 465 1.22 -10.38 5.65
CA VAL A 465 1.58 -11.28 4.55
C VAL A 465 3.08 -11.55 4.59
N ILE A 466 3.45 -12.82 4.73
CA ILE A 466 4.82 -13.33 4.70
C ILE A 466 4.97 -14.11 3.40
N GLU A 467 5.78 -13.58 2.48
CA GLU A 467 5.88 -14.05 1.10
C GLU A 467 7.33 -14.39 0.75
N ASN A 468 7.50 -15.53 0.07
CA ASN A 468 8.80 -16.02 -0.37
C ASN A 468 9.83 -16.12 0.78
N ALA A 469 9.37 -16.54 1.97
CA ALA A 469 10.22 -16.61 3.16
C ALA A 469 10.86 -18.01 3.33
N LYS A 470 12.02 -18.02 3.98
CA LYS A 470 12.60 -19.23 4.57
C LYS A 470 12.28 -19.24 6.07
N ILE A 471 11.47 -20.20 6.50
CA ILE A 471 11.04 -20.35 7.88
C ILE A 471 11.81 -21.52 8.50
N GLN A 472 12.54 -21.28 9.58
CA GLN A 472 13.40 -22.27 10.22
C GLN A 472 12.89 -22.64 11.62
N LEU A 473 12.65 -23.93 11.83
CA LEU A 473 12.27 -24.48 13.13
C LEU A 473 13.53 -24.82 13.92
N HIS A 474 13.80 -24.04 14.97
CA HIS A 474 14.96 -24.24 15.82
C HIS A 474 14.76 -25.40 16.82
N PRO A 475 15.84 -26.00 17.34
CA PRO A 475 15.75 -27.04 18.36
C PRO A 475 15.01 -26.54 19.60
N SER A 476 14.17 -27.41 20.16
CA SER A 476 13.35 -27.10 21.34
C SER A 476 13.23 -28.35 22.20
N SER A 477 13.23 -28.19 23.53
CA SER A 477 12.96 -29.28 24.47
C SER A 477 11.46 -29.62 24.59
N SER A 478 10.59 -28.78 24.03
CA SER A 478 9.13 -28.90 24.09
C SER A 478 8.55 -29.18 22.69
N PHE A 479 7.46 -28.55 22.29
CA PHE A 479 6.93 -28.56 20.91
C PHE A 479 7.26 -27.24 20.20
N ILE A 480 6.97 -27.15 18.90
CA ILE A 480 7.17 -25.96 18.07
C ILE A 480 5.82 -25.56 17.46
N THR A 481 5.51 -24.27 17.46
CA THR A 481 4.33 -23.70 16.79
C THR A 481 4.81 -22.55 15.91
N LEU A 482 4.56 -22.64 14.60
CA LEU A 482 4.97 -21.59 13.67
C LEU A 482 4.21 -20.30 13.93
N THR A 483 2.87 -20.39 14.00
CA THR A 483 2.02 -19.22 14.20
C THR A 483 1.19 -19.26 15.48
N ALA A 484 0.91 -18.07 16.01
CA ALA A 484 -0.08 -17.86 17.06
C ALA A 484 -0.92 -16.60 16.76
N SER A 485 -2.00 -16.77 16.00
CA SER A 485 -2.85 -15.63 15.63
C SER A 485 -3.63 -15.10 16.84
N GLY A 486 -3.42 -13.80 17.09
CA GLY A 486 -4.03 -13.01 18.14
C GLY A 486 -5.40 -12.43 17.78
N ARG A 487 -6.00 -12.83 16.66
CA ARG A 487 -7.27 -12.28 16.19
C ARG A 487 -8.43 -12.61 17.14
N ALA A 488 -8.90 -11.60 17.88
CA ALA A 488 -9.90 -11.79 18.94
C ALA A 488 -11.36 -11.67 18.45
N LYS A 489 -11.59 -11.00 17.33
CA LYS A 489 -12.90 -10.78 16.70
C LYS A 489 -12.77 -11.03 15.20
N ASP A 490 -13.88 -11.18 14.48
CA ASP A 490 -13.84 -11.36 13.03
C ASP A 490 -13.55 -10.03 12.30
N THR A 491 -12.30 -9.60 12.38
CA THR A 491 -11.72 -8.44 11.70
C THR A 491 -10.95 -8.89 10.46
N PRO A 492 -10.71 -8.01 9.47
CA PRO A 492 -9.92 -8.33 8.28
C PRO A 492 -8.40 -8.39 8.57
N THR A 493 -8.03 -9.04 9.67
CA THR A 493 -6.65 -9.27 10.13
C THR A 493 -6.34 -10.76 10.11
N GLY A 494 -5.07 -11.12 10.23
CA GLY A 494 -4.63 -12.51 10.21
C GLY A 494 -3.23 -12.68 9.61
N ILE A 495 -2.69 -13.89 9.77
CA ILE A 495 -1.35 -14.24 9.29
C ILE A 495 -1.47 -15.06 8.02
N VAL A 496 -0.92 -14.56 6.93
CA VAL A 496 -0.84 -15.28 5.65
C VAL A 496 0.62 -15.60 5.35
N ILE A 497 0.95 -16.88 5.26
CA ILE A 497 2.26 -17.37 4.83
C ILE A 497 2.11 -17.96 3.44
N ARG A 498 2.82 -17.42 2.45
CA ARG A 498 2.66 -17.83 1.07
C ARG A 498 3.97 -18.00 0.32
N ASP A 499 3.95 -18.93 -0.64
CA ASP A 499 5.06 -19.19 -1.55
C ASP A 499 6.40 -19.38 -0.81
N SER A 500 6.35 -19.99 0.38
CA SER A 500 7.44 -20.04 1.36
C SER A 500 7.93 -21.47 1.59
N VAL A 501 9.08 -21.61 2.24
CA VAL A 501 9.67 -22.91 2.59
C VAL A 501 9.90 -22.99 4.08
N VAL A 502 9.31 -24.00 4.71
CA VAL A 502 9.58 -24.37 6.11
C VAL A 502 10.65 -25.46 6.13
N SER A 503 11.65 -25.29 6.99
CA SER A 503 12.74 -26.23 7.23
C SER A 503 12.95 -26.41 8.72
N ALA A 504 13.54 -27.54 9.13
CA ALA A 504 13.75 -27.85 10.53
C ALA A 504 15.21 -28.18 10.80
N ASP A 505 15.76 -27.63 11.89
CA ASP A 505 17.09 -27.96 12.35
C ASP A 505 17.13 -29.39 12.90
N LYS A 506 18.34 -29.97 12.93
CA LYS A 506 18.55 -31.25 13.57
C LYS A 506 18.19 -31.13 15.05
N GLY A 507 17.29 -31.99 15.53
CA GLY A 507 16.79 -31.93 16.91
C GLY A 507 15.60 -30.99 17.10
N ALA A 508 15.00 -30.45 16.04
CA ALA A 508 13.70 -29.82 16.12
C ALA A 508 12.66 -30.82 16.67
N ALA A 509 11.88 -30.37 17.64
CA ALA A 509 10.84 -31.17 18.24
C ALA A 509 9.58 -31.25 17.39
N LYS A 510 8.53 -31.92 17.90
CA LYS A 510 7.22 -31.98 17.24
C LYS A 510 6.73 -30.58 16.91
N ALA A 511 6.37 -30.35 15.65
CA ALA A 511 6.02 -29.03 15.15
C ALA A 511 4.59 -28.97 14.60
N PHE A 512 3.97 -27.80 14.74
CA PHE A 512 2.62 -27.49 14.28
C PHE A 512 2.64 -26.17 13.50
N LEU A 513 1.80 -26.07 12.48
CA LEU A 513 1.57 -24.86 11.67
C LEU A 513 1.16 -23.66 12.53
N GLY A 514 0.46 -23.90 13.63
CA GLY A 514 0.18 -22.89 14.62
C GLY A 514 -0.83 -23.35 15.66
N ARG A 515 -1.21 -22.40 16.51
CA ARG A 515 -2.29 -22.54 17.48
C ARG A 515 -3.13 -21.26 17.59
N PRO A 516 -4.42 -21.36 17.91
CA PRO A 516 -5.27 -20.18 18.02
C PRO A 516 -5.02 -19.49 19.36
N TRP A 517 -4.19 -18.43 19.39
CA TRP A 517 -3.96 -17.66 20.63
C TRP A 517 -5.24 -16.95 21.08
N LYS A 518 -6.09 -16.51 20.13
CA LYS A 518 -7.42 -15.95 20.41
C LYS A 518 -8.52 -16.63 19.59
N LYS A 519 -9.77 -16.45 20.03
CA LYS A 519 -10.97 -17.19 19.56
C LYS A 519 -11.33 -17.05 18.09
N CYS A 520 -10.87 -16.00 17.41
CA CYS A 520 -11.10 -15.82 15.98
C CYS A 520 -9.81 -15.98 15.17
N ALA A 521 -8.80 -16.68 15.70
CA ALA A 521 -7.51 -16.89 15.04
C ALA A 521 -7.63 -17.13 13.54
N PHE A 522 -6.86 -16.40 12.76
CA PHE A 522 -6.82 -16.49 11.31
C PHE A 522 -5.40 -16.75 10.85
N THR A 523 -5.18 -17.91 10.26
CA THR A 523 -3.88 -18.27 9.68
C THR A 523 -4.10 -19.06 8.41
N VAL A 524 -3.43 -18.62 7.34
CA VAL A 524 -3.50 -19.27 6.04
C VAL A 524 -2.11 -19.55 5.51
N PHE A 525 -1.89 -20.79 5.07
CA PHE A 525 -0.70 -21.20 4.34
C PHE A 525 -1.05 -21.43 2.87
N VAL A 526 -0.37 -20.75 1.94
CA VAL A 526 -0.54 -20.92 0.49
C VAL A 526 0.77 -21.35 -0.15
N ASN A 527 0.75 -22.38 -1.01
CA ASN A 527 1.92 -22.84 -1.77
C ASN A 527 3.20 -23.01 -0.93
N THR A 528 3.08 -23.51 0.30
CA THR A 528 4.20 -23.59 1.24
C THR A 528 4.78 -25.01 1.30
N VAL A 529 6.10 -25.15 1.27
CA VAL A 529 6.78 -26.43 1.45
C VAL A 529 6.94 -26.74 2.94
N LEU A 530 6.45 -27.90 3.38
CA LEU A 530 6.40 -28.31 4.79
C LEU A 530 7.29 -29.54 5.05
N PRO A 531 8.16 -29.52 6.09
CA PRO A 531 9.06 -30.61 6.43
C PRO A 531 8.33 -31.73 7.18
N ALA A 532 8.94 -32.92 7.23
CA ALA A 532 8.32 -34.12 7.78
C ALA A 532 7.99 -34.03 9.29
N VAL A 533 8.61 -33.08 10.00
CA VAL A 533 8.43 -32.89 11.45
C VAL A 533 7.08 -32.25 11.80
N ILE A 534 6.41 -31.61 10.83
CA ILE A 534 5.05 -31.10 11.00
C ILE A 534 4.11 -32.27 11.30
N GLN A 535 3.43 -32.22 12.44
CA GLN A 535 2.54 -33.30 12.87
C GLN A 535 1.35 -33.45 11.91
N PRO A 536 0.81 -34.67 11.73
CA PRO A 536 -0.34 -34.91 10.87
C PRO A 536 -1.53 -33.99 11.18
N ASP A 537 -1.80 -33.78 12.47
CA ASP A 537 -2.83 -32.87 12.99
C ASP A 537 -2.70 -31.44 12.45
N GLY A 538 -1.49 -31.01 12.10
CA GLY A 538 -1.15 -29.70 11.54
C GLY A 538 -1.24 -28.57 12.58
N TRP A 539 -2.34 -28.48 13.31
CA TRP A 539 -2.65 -27.41 14.25
C TRP A 539 -2.71 -27.93 15.68
N LEU A 540 -2.30 -27.11 16.63
CA LEU A 540 -2.36 -27.42 18.06
C LEU A 540 -3.52 -26.65 18.71
N SER A 541 -4.37 -27.35 19.45
CA SER A 541 -5.52 -26.75 20.15
C SER A 541 -5.06 -25.79 21.26
N TRP A 542 -5.80 -24.69 21.45
CA TRP A 542 -5.58 -23.69 22.51
C TRP A 542 -6.86 -22.92 22.87
N ASN A 543 -7.21 -21.85 22.14
CA ASN A 543 -8.42 -21.05 22.35
C ASN A 543 -9.37 -21.18 21.17
N GLU A 544 -9.98 -22.35 21.02
CA GLU A 544 -10.90 -22.64 19.92
C GLU A 544 -12.14 -21.72 19.94
N GLY A 545 -12.53 -21.22 18.78
CA GLY A 545 -13.75 -20.42 18.59
C GLY A 545 -14.35 -20.57 17.20
N SER A 546 -15.64 -20.27 17.07
CA SER A 546 -16.41 -20.51 15.84
C SER A 546 -16.07 -19.58 14.68
N CYS A 547 -15.33 -18.50 14.94
CA CYS A 547 -14.89 -17.50 13.95
C CYS A 547 -13.42 -17.71 13.52
N MET A 548 -12.77 -18.80 13.96
CA MET A 548 -11.43 -19.13 13.50
C MET A 548 -11.42 -19.50 12.02
N PHE A 549 -10.32 -19.22 11.35
CA PHE A 549 -10.07 -19.66 9.98
C PHE A 549 -8.61 -20.12 9.85
N LEU A 550 -8.40 -21.43 9.92
CA LEU A 550 -7.10 -22.07 9.83
C LEU A 550 -7.08 -22.93 8.57
N ALA A 551 -6.30 -22.56 7.57
CA ALA A 551 -6.39 -23.19 6.26
C ALA A 551 -5.04 -23.34 5.56
N GLU A 552 -4.98 -24.34 4.68
CA GLU A 552 -3.85 -24.61 3.79
C GLU A 552 -4.36 -24.74 2.35
N SER A 553 -3.63 -24.18 1.38
CA SER A 553 -3.89 -24.38 -0.05
C SER A 553 -2.59 -24.55 -0.81
N GLY A 554 -2.47 -25.64 -1.57
CA GLY A 554 -1.29 -25.89 -2.40
C GLY A 554 0.00 -26.19 -1.63
N SER A 555 -0.06 -26.42 -0.31
CA SER A 555 1.10 -26.86 0.47
C SER A 555 1.67 -28.19 -0.04
N LYS A 556 2.99 -28.32 -0.04
CA LYS A 556 3.73 -29.49 -0.55
C LYS A 556 4.77 -29.97 0.45
N GLY A 557 5.43 -31.09 0.15
CA GLY A 557 6.48 -31.67 1.00
C GLY A 557 5.94 -32.70 1.99
N PRO A 558 6.84 -33.40 2.71
CA PRO A 558 6.47 -34.55 3.54
C PRO A 558 5.55 -34.21 4.74
N GLY A 559 5.52 -32.95 5.19
CA GLY A 559 4.62 -32.45 6.23
C GLY A 559 3.24 -32.01 5.75
N ALA A 560 3.03 -31.89 4.43
CA ALA A 560 1.74 -31.56 3.85
C ALA A 560 0.80 -32.78 3.90
N LYS A 561 -0.42 -32.58 4.37
CA LYS A 561 -1.47 -33.62 4.46
C LYS A 561 -2.77 -33.10 3.87
N SER A 562 -3.61 -34.03 3.39
CA SER A 562 -4.95 -33.73 2.86
C SER A 562 -6.02 -33.57 3.95
N SER A 563 -5.74 -34.03 5.16
CA SER A 563 -6.62 -33.96 6.33
C SER A 563 -5.80 -33.51 7.53
N ARG A 564 -6.40 -32.66 8.37
CA ARG A 564 -5.85 -32.14 9.62
C ARG A 564 -6.74 -32.55 10.78
N ALA A 565 -6.43 -32.09 11.99
CA ALA A 565 -7.22 -32.40 13.17
C ALA A 565 -8.71 -32.06 12.98
N ASP A 566 -9.60 -32.93 13.46
CA ASP A 566 -11.05 -32.85 13.20
C ASP A 566 -11.73 -31.59 13.77
N TRP A 567 -11.11 -30.93 14.75
CA TRP A 567 -11.60 -29.68 15.33
C TRP A 567 -11.27 -28.45 14.46
N VAL A 568 -10.43 -28.61 13.45
CA VAL A 568 -10.15 -27.59 12.45
C VAL A 568 -11.07 -27.83 11.26
N ASP A 569 -12.03 -26.93 11.06
CA ASP A 569 -12.72 -26.87 9.77
C ASP A 569 -11.67 -26.56 8.70
N PRO A 570 -11.43 -27.43 7.70
CA PRO A 570 -10.48 -27.17 6.64
C PRO A 570 -11.03 -26.02 5.78
N GLY A 571 -10.78 -24.79 6.23
CA GLY A 571 -11.31 -23.58 5.62
C GLY A 571 -11.10 -23.62 4.11
N ILE A 572 -12.19 -23.53 3.35
CA ILE A 572 -12.11 -23.63 1.90
C ILE A 572 -11.52 -22.32 1.36
N ILE A 573 -10.26 -22.39 0.95
CA ILE A 573 -9.63 -21.32 0.17
C ILE A 573 -10.20 -21.39 -1.25
N SER A 574 -11.32 -20.68 -1.45
CA SER A 574 -12.02 -20.59 -2.73
C SER A 574 -11.18 -19.90 -3.81
N SER A 575 -10.32 -18.96 -3.41
CA SER A 575 -9.34 -18.33 -4.30
C SER A 575 -8.07 -17.92 -3.56
N ALA A 576 -6.93 -18.50 -3.96
CA ALA A 576 -5.61 -18.12 -3.45
C ALA A 576 -5.28 -16.64 -3.71
N SER A 577 -5.92 -15.99 -4.69
CA SER A 577 -5.68 -14.58 -5.03
C SER A 577 -6.10 -13.59 -3.94
N GLN A 578 -7.02 -13.99 -3.04
CA GLN A 578 -7.43 -13.19 -1.89
C GLN A 578 -6.32 -13.05 -0.84
N TYR A 579 -5.39 -14.01 -0.81
CA TYR A 579 -4.31 -14.11 0.16
C TYR A 579 -2.98 -13.57 -0.38
N THR A 580 -3.03 -12.75 -1.43
CA THR A 580 -1.84 -12.08 -1.96
C THR A 580 -1.52 -10.81 -1.16
N ALA A 581 -0.27 -10.36 -1.21
CA ALA A 581 0.14 -9.09 -0.59
C ALA A 581 -0.74 -7.91 -1.02
N SER A 582 -1.13 -7.85 -2.30
CA SER A 582 -1.96 -6.79 -2.87
C SER A 582 -3.44 -6.88 -2.50
N SER A 583 -3.97 -8.08 -2.27
CA SER A 583 -5.38 -8.27 -1.89
C SER A 583 -5.59 -8.23 -0.37
N PHE A 584 -4.73 -8.87 0.41
CA PHE A 584 -4.94 -9.07 1.85
C PHE A 584 -4.39 -7.92 2.69
N ALA A 585 -3.18 -7.48 2.39
CA ALA A 585 -2.52 -6.37 3.08
C ALA A 585 -2.53 -5.07 2.25
N GLU A 586 -3.18 -5.07 1.08
CA GLU A 586 -3.29 -3.92 0.18
C GLU A 586 -1.94 -3.29 -0.23
N VAL A 587 -0.85 -4.07 -0.28
CA VAL A 587 0.54 -3.56 -0.41
C VAL A 587 0.71 -2.56 -1.56
N ASN A 588 0.03 -2.75 -2.69
CA ASN A 588 0.13 -1.84 -3.84
C ASN A 588 -0.44 -0.43 -3.59
N SER A 589 -1.25 -0.23 -2.54
CA SER A 589 -1.83 1.08 -2.22
C SER A 589 -0.91 1.95 -1.35
N TRP A 590 0.10 1.35 -0.71
CA TRP A 590 0.92 2.05 0.29
C TRP A 590 2.42 1.80 0.21
N LEU A 591 2.87 0.64 -0.28
CA LEU A 591 4.29 0.35 -0.45
C LEU A 591 4.77 0.94 -1.78
N THR A 592 4.90 2.26 -1.79
CA THR A 592 5.34 3.01 -2.97
C THR A 592 6.44 3.99 -2.60
N LEU A 593 7.03 4.61 -3.63
CA LEU A 593 8.06 5.63 -3.48
C LEU A 593 7.52 7.01 -3.05
N ALA A 594 6.22 7.24 -3.21
CA ALA A 594 5.58 8.54 -3.02
C ALA A 594 5.02 8.69 -1.60
#